data_AF-A0A3D0M0I6-F1
#
_entry.id   AF-A0A3D0M0I6-F1
#
_cell.length_a   1.000
_cell.length_b   1.000
_cell.length_c   1.000
_cell.angle_alpha   90.00
_cell.angle_beta   90.00
_cell.angle_gamma   90.00
#
_symmetry.space_group_name_H-M   'P 1'
#
loop_
_entity.id
_entity.type
_entity.pdbx_description
1 polymer ?
#
loop_
_entity_poly.entity_id
_entity_poly.type
_entity_poly.pdbx_seq_one_letter_code
_entity_poly.pdbx_strand_id
1 'polypeptide(L)'
;AAILQIDQVKVLESTYNAGGIGKEDMQFVCATDGALLCYATDNPAIDEPSAGYIFTWDMLGNGQYVALDQYDGENGTHSEFVEGLMSTDMKKTSDDLAIYFDQCV
;
A
#
# COMPACT_ATOMS: atom_id res chain seq x y z
N ALA A 1 -19.44 -7.38 -7.81
CA ALA A 1 -20.11 -6.30 -7.08
C ALA A 1 -21.61 -6.55 -6.97
N ALA A 2 -22.41 -6.35 -8.03
CA ALA A 2 -23.89 -6.36 -7.95
C ALA A 2 -24.54 -7.62 -7.34
N ILE A 3 -24.02 -8.82 -7.64
CA ILE A 3 -24.56 -10.08 -7.07
C ILE A 3 -24.29 -10.20 -5.56
N LEU A 4 -23.14 -9.72 -5.11
CA LEU A 4 -22.72 -9.80 -3.70
C LEU A 4 -23.13 -8.57 -2.88
N GLN A 5 -23.73 -7.56 -3.54
CA GLN A 5 -24.11 -6.28 -2.92
C GLN A 5 -22.95 -5.58 -2.20
N ILE A 6 -21.76 -5.64 -2.80
CA ILE A 6 -20.54 -4.96 -2.30
C ILE A 6 -20.26 -3.74 -3.17
N ASP A 7 -19.94 -2.61 -2.54
CA ASP A 7 -19.70 -1.33 -3.21
C ASP A 7 -18.49 -1.36 -4.15
N GLN A 8 -17.40 -2.00 -3.72
CA GLN A 8 -16.16 -2.08 -4.49
C GLN A 8 -15.55 -3.48 -4.47
N VAL A 9 -14.98 -3.89 -5.61
CA VAL A 9 -14.16 -5.10 -5.73
C VAL A 9 -12.81 -4.69 -6.30
N LYS A 10 -11.73 -5.16 -5.67
CA LYS A 10 -10.35 -4.98 -6.13
C LYS A 10 -9.72 -6.34 -6.36
N VAL A 11 -9.00 -6.48 -7.47
CA VAL A 11 -8.18 -7.65 -7.78
C VAL A 11 -6.73 -7.26 -7.55
N LEU A 12 -6.02 -8.02 -6.73
CA LEU A 12 -4.64 -7.74 -6.35
C LEU A 12 -3.71 -8.54 -7.28
N GLU A 13 -3.08 -7.85 -8.23
CA GLU A 13 -2.24 -8.47 -9.28
C GLU A 13 -0.74 -8.19 -9.09
N SER A 14 -0.36 -7.62 -7.93
CA SER A 14 1.04 -7.31 -7.64
C SER A 14 1.89 -8.57 -7.55
N THR A 15 3.04 -8.55 -8.21
CA THR A 15 4.00 -9.66 -8.23
C THR A 15 5.38 -9.18 -7.78
N TYR A 16 6.20 -10.12 -7.30
CA TYR A 16 7.58 -9.88 -6.93
C TYR A 16 8.46 -11.04 -7.42
N ASN A 17 9.76 -10.77 -7.61
CA ASN A 17 10.73 -11.82 -7.91
C ASN A 17 11.22 -12.43 -6.58
N ALA A 18 10.78 -13.63 -6.27
CA ALA A 18 11.25 -14.44 -5.15
C ALA A 18 12.61 -15.11 -5.44
N GLY A 19 13.07 -15.03 -6.69
CA GLY A 19 14.37 -15.51 -7.13
C GLY A 19 15.50 -14.68 -6.53
N GLY A 20 16.62 -15.34 -6.25
CA GLY A 20 17.87 -14.65 -5.96
C GLY A 20 18.42 -13.89 -7.17
N ILE A 21 19.52 -13.16 -6.97
CA ILE A 21 20.19 -12.38 -8.02
C ILE A 21 20.43 -13.24 -9.28
N GLY A 22 19.92 -12.77 -10.42
CA GLY A 22 20.08 -13.44 -11.72
C GLY A 22 19.17 -14.65 -11.96
N LYS A 23 18.19 -14.91 -11.09
CA LYS A 23 17.17 -15.95 -11.27
C LYS A 23 15.78 -15.34 -11.37
N GLU A 24 14.91 -16.00 -12.12
CA GLU A 24 13.50 -15.64 -12.26
C GLU A 24 12.64 -16.64 -11.50
N ASP A 25 11.88 -16.13 -10.52
CA ASP A 25 10.82 -16.84 -9.82
C ASP A 25 9.75 -15.81 -9.43
N MET A 26 8.88 -15.51 -10.40
CA MET A 26 7.83 -14.51 -10.23
C MET A 26 6.65 -15.10 -9.46
N GLN A 27 6.31 -14.47 -8.33
CA GLN A 27 5.20 -14.89 -7.46
C GLN A 27 4.28 -13.71 -7.18
N PHE A 28 3.01 -13.99 -6.88
CA PHE A 28 2.08 -12.97 -6.40
C PHE A 28 2.45 -12.53 -4.98
N VAL A 29 2.30 -11.24 -4.69
CA VAL A 29 2.52 -10.69 -3.34
C VAL A 29 1.43 -11.15 -2.38
N CYS A 30 0.20 -11.30 -2.89
CA CYS A 30 -0.95 -11.79 -2.13
C CYS A 30 -1.17 -13.29 -2.40
N ALA A 31 -1.81 -13.98 -1.45
CA ALA A 31 -2.22 -15.37 -1.63
C ALA A 31 -3.11 -15.52 -2.87
N THR A 32 -2.81 -16.53 -3.70
CA THR A 32 -3.51 -16.77 -4.97
C THR A 32 -4.91 -17.37 -4.79
N ASP A 33 -5.16 -17.99 -3.65
CA ASP A 33 -6.39 -18.63 -3.21
C ASP A 33 -7.02 -17.89 -2.03
N GLY A 34 -6.65 -16.62 -1.80
CA GLY A 34 -7.17 -15.80 -0.71
C GLY A 34 -8.17 -14.76 -1.18
N ALA A 35 -9.17 -14.47 -0.36
CA ALA A 35 -10.05 -13.32 -0.53
C ALA A 35 -10.20 -12.53 0.78
N LEU A 36 -10.19 -11.20 0.71
CA LEU A 36 -10.42 -10.32 1.86
C LEU A 36 -11.69 -9.50 1.63
N LEU A 37 -12.65 -9.65 2.55
CA LEU A 37 -13.79 -8.74 2.65
C LEU A 37 -13.55 -7.82 3.84
N CYS A 38 -13.57 -6.50 3.62
CA CYS A 38 -13.34 -5.54 4.69
C CYS A 38 -14.20 -4.29 4.52
N TYR A 39 -14.53 -3.67 5.65
CA TYR A 39 -15.05 -2.31 5.68
C TYR A 39 -13.88 -1.32 5.69
N ALA A 40 -13.84 -0.45 4.68
CA ALA A 40 -12.93 0.68 4.61
C ALA A 40 -13.76 1.96 4.51
N THR A 41 -13.50 2.94 5.38
CA THR A 41 -14.20 4.23 5.34
C THR A 41 -13.80 5.04 4.11
N ASP A 42 -14.75 5.75 3.52
CA ASP A 42 -14.50 6.69 2.42
C ASP A 42 -13.91 8.03 2.92
N ASN A 43 -13.95 8.28 4.24
CA ASN A 43 -13.48 9.52 4.86
C ASN A 43 -12.45 9.19 5.95
N PRO A 44 -11.20 8.86 5.57
CA PRO A 44 -10.19 8.42 6.52
C PRO A 44 -9.85 9.52 7.54
N ALA A 45 -9.95 9.19 8.83
CA ALA A 45 -9.53 10.05 9.94
C ALA A 45 -9.04 9.18 11.10
N ILE A 46 -8.24 9.76 12.00
CA ILE A 46 -7.63 9.02 13.13
C ILE A 46 -8.69 8.36 14.02
N ASP A 47 -9.82 9.03 14.23
CA ASP A 47 -10.89 8.57 15.11
C ASP A 47 -12.02 7.85 14.35
N GLU A 48 -11.91 7.72 13.01
CA GLU A 48 -12.93 7.07 12.19
C GLU A 48 -12.67 5.55 12.11
N PRO A 49 -13.66 4.68 12.38
CA PRO A 49 -13.48 3.24 12.30
C PRO A 49 -13.20 2.75 10.87
N SER A 50 -12.22 1.86 10.73
CA SER A 50 -11.90 1.14 9.50
C SER A 50 -11.23 -0.20 9.85
N ALA A 51 -11.29 -1.19 8.95
CA ALA A 51 -10.57 -2.45 9.13
C ALA A 51 -9.05 -2.26 9.20
N GLY A 52 -8.54 -1.27 8.47
CA GLY A 52 -7.14 -0.91 8.49
C GLY A 52 -6.88 0.51 7.99
N TYR A 53 -5.69 1.01 8.30
CA TYR A 53 -5.20 2.30 7.86
C TYR A 53 -3.74 2.20 7.40
N ILE A 54 -3.40 3.09 6.47
CA ILE A 54 -2.02 3.48 6.20
C ILE A 54 -1.81 4.81 6.92
N PHE A 55 -1.12 4.78 8.04
CA PHE A 55 -0.74 6.00 8.76
C PHE A 55 0.40 6.67 8.02
N THR A 56 0.31 7.98 7.84
CA THR A 56 1.33 8.79 7.16
C THR A 56 1.83 9.86 8.12
N TRP A 57 3.14 10.11 8.14
CA TRP A 57 3.70 11.25 8.85
C TRP A 57 3.89 12.41 7.89
N ASP A 58 3.29 13.54 8.24
CA ASP A 58 3.57 14.82 7.60
C ASP A 58 4.93 15.34 8.07
N MET A 59 5.98 15.02 7.30
CA MET A 59 7.37 15.34 7.64
C MET A 59 7.69 16.83 7.55
N LEU A 60 6.90 17.59 6.79
CA LEU A 60 7.11 19.03 6.56
C LEU A 60 6.10 19.90 7.30
N GLY A 61 5.08 19.30 7.95
CA GLY A 61 4.00 20.02 8.64
C GLY A 61 3.07 20.79 7.70
N ASN A 62 3.07 20.46 6.40
CA ASN A 62 2.34 21.16 5.35
C ASN A 62 1.17 20.36 4.77
N GLY A 63 0.82 19.23 5.40
CA GLY A 63 -0.24 18.31 4.99
C GLY A 63 0.15 17.35 3.86
N GLN A 64 1.39 17.39 3.37
CA GLN A 64 1.86 16.50 2.30
C GLN A 64 2.53 15.25 2.89
N TYR A 65 2.04 14.07 2.50
CA TYR A 65 2.56 12.78 3.00
C TYR A 65 3.81 12.28 2.24
N VAL A 66 4.20 12.95 1.16
CA VAL A 66 5.47 12.73 0.45
C VAL A 66 6.17 14.07 0.30
N ALA A 67 7.39 14.20 0.79
CA ALA A 67 8.23 15.37 0.53
C ALA A 67 9.13 15.09 -0.67
N LEU A 68 9.16 16.02 -1.62
CA LEU A 68 10.05 15.97 -2.78
C LEU A 68 11.03 17.13 -2.70
N ASP A 69 12.31 16.86 -2.94
CA ASP A 69 13.35 17.89 -3.07
C ASP A 69 14.22 17.60 -4.29
N GLN A 70 14.83 18.64 -4.84
CA GLN A 70 15.70 18.56 -6.02
C GLN A 70 17.00 19.29 -5.74
N TYR A 71 18.12 18.61 -5.97
CA TYR A 71 19.44 19.19 -5.76
C TYR A 71 20.45 18.69 -6.80
N ASP A 72 21.43 19.55 -7.08
CA ASP A 72 22.53 19.23 -7.99
C ASP A 72 23.40 18.12 -7.40
N GLY A 73 23.74 17.15 -8.25
CA GLY A 73 24.71 16.13 -7.90
C GLY A 73 26.14 16.67 -7.85
N GLU A 74 27.07 15.82 -7.45
CA GLU A 74 28.48 16.20 -7.30
C GLU A 74 29.04 16.75 -8.62
N ASN A 75 29.83 17.83 -8.54
CA ASN A 75 30.39 18.51 -9.70
C ASN A 75 31.15 17.53 -10.62
N GLY A 76 30.81 17.55 -11.91
CA GLY A 76 31.39 16.66 -12.92
C GLY A 76 30.61 15.37 -13.18
N THR A 77 29.62 15.04 -12.36
CA THR A 77 28.68 13.93 -12.65
C THR A 77 27.58 14.31 -13.63
N HIS A 78 27.37 15.62 -13.85
CA HIS A 78 26.26 16.17 -14.67
C HIS A 78 24.90 15.56 -14.31
N SER A 79 24.72 15.21 -13.04
CA SER A 79 23.53 14.54 -12.52
C SER A 79 22.75 15.52 -11.65
N GLU A 80 21.44 15.41 -11.70
CA GLU A 80 20.51 16.09 -10.81
C GLU A 80 19.76 15.01 -10.04
N PHE A 81 19.62 15.19 -8.73
CA PHE A 81 18.92 14.26 -7.87
C PHE A 81 17.54 14.80 -7.52
N VAL A 82 16.55 13.91 -7.61
CA VAL A 82 15.20 14.15 -7.10
C VAL A 82 14.99 13.17 -5.95
N GLU A 83 14.91 13.70 -4.73
CA GLU A 83 14.65 12.93 -3.52
C GLU A 83 13.14 12.84 -3.26
N GLY A 84 12.70 11.66 -2.82
CA GLY A 84 11.35 11.45 -2.32
C GLY A 84 11.39 10.82 -0.94
N LEU A 85 10.88 11.55 0.06
CA LEU A 85 10.74 11.11 1.44
C LEU A 85 9.27 10.77 1.71
N MET A 86 9.03 9.52 2.08
CA MET A 86 7.70 9.02 2.44
C MET A 86 7.84 8.16 3.69
N SER A 87 7.02 8.45 4.70
CA SER A 87 6.97 7.66 5.93
C SER A 87 5.55 7.21 6.17
N THR A 88 5.34 5.90 6.04
CA THR A 88 4.04 5.29 6.18
C THR A 88 4.11 3.98 6.93
N ASP A 89 3.09 3.70 7.73
CA ASP A 89 2.96 2.45 8.46
C ASP A 89 1.56 1.87 8.29
N MET A 90 1.49 0.63 7.80
CA MET A 90 0.22 -0.07 7.59
C MET A 90 -0.18 -0.79 8.87
N LYS A 91 -1.41 -0.54 9.33
CA LYS A 91 -1.96 -1.15 10.55
C LYS A 91 -3.35 -1.72 10.33
N LYS A 92 -3.53 -2.95 10.78
CA LYS A 92 -4.85 -3.56 11.01
C LYS A 92 -5.41 -2.96 12.29
N THR A 93 -6.50 -2.20 12.18
CA THR A 93 -7.06 -1.42 13.28
C THR A 93 -8.28 -2.06 13.92
N SER A 94 -8.98 -2.94 13.20
CA SER A 94 -10.11 -3.69 13.75
C SER A 94 -10.28 -5.03 13.03
N ASP A 95 -10.28 -6.11 13.82
CA ASP A 95 -10.49 -7.47 13.33
C ASP A 95 -11.97 -7.75 13.04
N ASP A 96 -12.88 -7.07 13.75
CA ASP A 96 -14.32 -7.26 13.59
C ASP A 96 -14.85 -6.64 12.28
N LEU A 97 -14.05 -5.80 11.62
CA LEU A 97 -14.42 -5.09 10.38
C LEU A 97 -13.88 -5.77 9.12
N ALA A 98 -13.23 -6.93 9.24
CA ALA A 98 -12.73 -7.70 8.12
C ALA A 98 -12.85 -9.21 8.32
N ILE A 99 -13.05 -9.92 7.21
CA ILE A 99 -13.06 -11.37 7.15
C ILE A 99 -12.10 -11.79 6.04
N TYR A 100 -11.13 -12.61 6.39
CA TYR A 100 -10.24 -13.26 5.44
C TYR A 100 -10.76 -14.68 5.15
N PHE A 101 -10.93 -14.97 3.87
CA PHE A 101 -11.28 -16.29 3.36
C PHE A 101 -10.03 -16.93 2.76
N ASP A 102 -9.63 -18.03 3.37
CA ASP A 102 -8.55 -18.88 2.87
C ASP A 102 -9.12 -19.98 1.96
N GLN A 103 -8.30 -20.53 1.07
CA GLN A 103 -8.65 -21.63 0.17
C GLN A 103 -9.87 -21.36 -0.72
N CYS A 104 -9.99 -20.12 -1.17
CA CYS A 104 -10.91 -19.74 -2.24
C CYS A 104 -10.39 -20.30 -3.57
N VAL A 105 -11.31 -20.82 -4.38
CA VAL A 105 -11.09 -21.66 -5.57
C VAL A 105 -9.90 -21.27 -6.46
#